data_AF-A0A7C6I0Y5-F1
#
_entry.id   AF-A0A7C6I0Y5-F1
#
_cell.length_a   1.000
_cell.length_b   1.000
_cell.length_c   1.000
_cell.angle_alpha   90.00
_cell.angle_beta   90.00
_cell.angle_gamma   90.00
#
_symmetry.space_group_name_H-M   'P 1'
#
loop_
_entity.id
_entity.type
_entity.pdbx_description
1 polymer ?
#
loop_
_entity_poly.entity_id
_entity_poly.type
_entity_poly.pdbx_seq_one_letter_code
_entity_poly.pdbx_strand_id
1 'polypeptide(L)'
;METILTLSEDGSHTLFVPSLDEHYHSTRGAIQESLHVFIRAGFNQCSKREVNLLEIGFGTGLNAFLTLLHSEETGKTVHYTTLEKYPLGMERVRELNYGDLIAPTRKELFMELHEAPWGEWVEVTPQFRLKKVRQDVTRLEEFQPDTRFDVIYFDAFAPEKQPEMWTSDLFERIHALSDPSVILTTYCAKGTIRRMLQEIGYHVERLPGPPGKREMLRATR
;
A
#
# COMPACT_ATOMS: atom_id res chain seq x y z
N MET A 1 2.90 -18.31 -4.51
CA MET A 1 4.27 -17.85 -4.84
C MET A 1 5.14 -18.25 -3.67
N GLU A 2 6.32 -18.83 -3.90
CA GLU A 2 7.25 -19.17 -2.81
C GLU A 2 7.89 -17.88 -2.27
N THR A 3 8.01 -17.78 -0.95
CA THR A 3 8.55 -16.60 -0.26
C THR A 3 9.54 -17.02 0.82
N ILE A 4 10.63 -16.27 0.97
CA ILE A 4 11.65 -16.50 2.00
C ILE A 4 11.66 -15.32 2.98
N LEU A 5 11.47 -15.60 4.27
CA LEU A 5 11.53 -14.58 5.32
C LEU A 5 12.94 -14.01 5.44
N THR A 6 13.05 -12.68 5.43
CA THR A 6 14.32 -11.95 5.48
C THR A 6 14.20 -10.80 6.48
N LEU A 7 15.29 -10.47 7.17
CA LEU A 7 15.35 -9.33 8.07
C LEU A 7 15.87 -8.09 7.31
N SER A 8 15.19 -6.95 7.47
CA SER A 8 15.67 -5.66 6.97
C SER A 8 16.51 -4.92 8.02
N GLU A 9 17.23 -3.87 7.61
CA GLU A 9 18.14 -3.10 8.47
C GLU A 9 17.44 -2.40 9.65
N ASP A 10 16.13 -2.14 9.58
CA ASP A 10 15.36 -1.57 10.69
C ASP A 10 14.83 -2.64 11.68
N GLY A 11 15.25 -3.90 11.50
CA GLY A 11 14.85 -5.03 12.33
C GLY A 11 13.50 -5.64 11.96
N SER A 12 12.77 -5.04 11.01
CA SER A 12 11.50 -5.59 10.55
C SER A 12 11.69 -6.69 9.50
N HIS A 13 10.79 -7.66 9.51
CA HIS A 13 10.75 -8.70 8.49
C HIS A 13 10.31 -8.14 7.13
N THR A 14 10.80 -8.77 6.08
CA THR A 14 10.32 -8.64 4.70
C THR A 14 10.34 -10.04 4.08
N LEU A 15 9.77 -10.17 2.89
CA LEU A 15 9.73 -11.44 2.17
C LEU A 15 10.47 -11.28 0.85
N PHE A 16 11.43 -12.17 0.59
CA PHE A 16 12.06 -12.32 -0.72
C PHE A 16 11.24 -13.28 -1.58
N VAL A 17 11.04 -12.93 -2.85
CA VAL A 17 10.36 -13.76 -3.85
C VAL A 17 11.39 -14.24 -4.86
N PRO A 18 11.86 -15.50 -4.80
CA PRO A 18 12.91 -16.00 -5.69
C PRO A 18 12.52 -15.94 -7.17
N SER A 19 11.25 -16.17 -7.51
CA SER A 19 10.77 -16.14 -8.90
C SER A 19 10.78 -14.75 -9.53
N LEU A 20 10.75 -13.70 -8.71
CA LEU A 20 10.85 -12.31 -9.16
C LEU A 20 12.23 -11.72 -8.89
N ASP A 21 13.06 -12.38 -8.08
CA ASP A 21 14.31 -11.83 -7.56
C ASP A 21 14.08 -10.42 -6.97
N GLU A 22 13.06 -10.32 -6.10
CA GLU A 22 12.59 -9.05 -5.53
C GLU A 22 12.04 -9.25 -4.11
N HIS A 23 12.13 -8.21 -3.28
CA HIS A 23 11.56 -8.23 -1.93
C HIS A 23 10.23 -7.46 -1.88
N TYR A 24 9.33 -7.86 -0.98
CA TYR A 24 8.07 -7.14 -0.73
C TYR A 24 8.29 -5.69 -0.28
N HIS A 25 9.34 -5.44 0.52
CA HIS A 25 9.78 -4.11 0.92
C HIS A 25 11.30 -4.00 0.88
N SER A 26 11.83 -2.77 0.94
CA SER A 26 13.26 -2.52 1.02
C SER A 26 13.93 -3.27 2.17
N THR A 27 15.07 -3.88 1.86
CA THR A 27 15.98 -4.48 2.83
C THR A 27 16.67 -3.43 3.72
N ARG A 28 16.60 -2.14 3.37
CA ARG A 28 17.09 -1.01 4.19
C ARG A 28 16.12 -0.63 5.32
N GLY A 29 14.94 -1.23 5.37
CA GLY A 29 13.96 -1.04 6.45
C GLY A 29 12.53 -0.96 5.91
N ALA A 30 11.75 -2.02 6.12
CA ALA A 30 10.38 -2.10 5.60
C ALA A 30 9.44 -1.10 6.30
N ILE A 31 9.56 -0.98 7.63
CA ILE A 31 8.74 -0.04 8.41
C ILE A 31 9.13 1.40 8.07
N GLN A 32 10.44 1.69 8.00
CA GLN A 32 10.91 3.04 7.69
C GLN A 32 10.49 3.50 6.29
N GLU A 33 10.56 2.61 5.29
CA GLU A 33 10.05 2.88 3.94
C GLU A 33 8.55 3.17 3.96
N SER A 34 7.76 2.29 4.58
CA SER A 34 6.29 2.39 4.58
C SER A 34 5.79 3.65 5.30
N LEU A 35 6.40 3.99 6.45
CA LEU A 35 6.14 5.24 7.16
C LEU A 35 6.48 6.46 6.31
N HIS A 36 7.53 6.40 5.50
CA HIS A 36 7.97 7.51 4.67
C HIS A 36 7.07 7.73 3.46
N VAL A 37 6.88 6.68 2.67
CA VAL A 37 6.23 6.73 1.35
C VAL A 37 4.72 6.81 1.49
N PHE A 38 4.13 5.97 2.33
CA PHE A 38 2.68 5.79 2.36
C PHE A 38 2.04 6.62 3.47
N ILE A 39 2.60 6.62 4.68
CA ILE A 39 2.03 7.38 5.78
C ILE A 39 2.34 8.87 5.69
N ARG A 40 3.62 9.26 5.74
CA ARG A 40 4.02 10.68 5.79
C ARG A 40 3.71 11.42 4.50
N ALA A 41 4.07 10.84 3.35
CA ALA A 41 3.87 11.48 2.05
C ALA A 41 2.47 11.23 1.45
N GLY A 42 1.73 10.23 1.92
CA GLY A 42 0.37 9.91 1.48
C GLY A 42 -0.69 10.30 2.52
N PHE A 43 -1.05 9.38 3.41
CA PHE A 43 -2.18 9.51 4.33
C PHE A 43 -2.19 10.77 5.19
N ASN A 44 -1.03 11.20 5.70
CA ASN A 44 -0.92 12.40 6.53
C ASN A 44 -1.14 13.70 5.74
N GLN A 45 -1.02 13.64 4.41
CA GLN A 45 -1.21 14.79 3.53
C GLN A 45 -2.68 14.99 3.15
N CYS A 46 -3.51 13.94 3.30
CA CYS A 46 -4.95 14.06 3.08
C CYS A 46 -5.57 14.88 4.22
N SER A 47 -6.30 15.95 3.90
CA SER A 47 -6.91 16.82 4.91
C SER A 47 -8.29 16.35 5.37
N LYS A 48 -8.89 15.35 4.70
CA LYS A 48 -10.21 14.82 5.03
C LYS A 48 -10.21 14.07 6.36
N ARG A 49 -11.33 14.15 7.08
CA ARG A 49 -11.58 13.42 8.34
C ARG A 49 -12.02 11.98 8.08
N GLU A 50 -12.83 11.79 7.04
CA GLU A 50 -13.22 10.48 6.52
C GLU A 50 -12.45 10.24 5.23
N VAL A 51 -11.72 9.12 5.15
CA VAL A 51 -10.75 8.83 4.10
C VAL A 51 -11.09 7.49 3.45
N ASN A 52 -11.41 7.50 2.18
CA ASN A 52 -11.47 6.32 1.33
C ASN A 52 -10.06 6.07 0.79
N LEU A 53 -9.44 4.96 1.20
CA LEU A 53 -8.06 4.64 0.83
C LEU A 53 -8.04 3.36 -0.01
N LEU A 54 -7.34 3.41 -1.14
CA LEU A 54 -7.05 2.23 -1.97
C LEU A 54 -5.58 1.84 -1.88
N GLU A 55 -5.31 0.60 -1.55
CA GLU A 55 -4.00 -0.01 -1.69
C GLU A 55 -3.98 -0.99 -2.85
N ILE A 56 -2.98 -0.85 -3.71
CA ILE A 56 -2.64 -1.83 -4.74
C ILE A 56 -1.52 -2.71 -4.19
N GLY A 57 -1.88 -3.95 -3.82
CA GLY A 57 -0.98 -4.93 -3.20
C GLY A 57 -1.11 -4.91 -1.67
N PHE A 58 -1.89 -5.83 -1.11
CA PHE A 58 -1.98 -5.98 0.35
C PHE A 58 -0.67 -6.52 0.94
N GLY A 59 -0.05 -7.45 0.22
CA GLY A 59 1.22 -8.07 0.57
C GLY A 59 1.27 -8.58 2.01
N THR A 60 2.11 -7.95 2.82
CA THR A 60 2.30 -8.36 4.22
C THR A 60 1.31 -7.69 5.20
N GLY A 61 0.48 -6.77 4.72
CA GLY A 61 -0.44 -5.97 5.53
C GLY A 61 0.22 -4.83 6.30
N LEU A 62 1.50 -4.53 6.04
CA LEU A 62 2.25 -3.50 6.77
C LEU A 62 1.64 -2.10 6.63
N ASN A 63 1.32 -1.66 5.41
CA ASN A 63 0.75 -0.33 5.19
C ASN A 63 -0.66 -0.21 5.82
N ALA A 64 -1.48 -1.27 5.72
CA ALA A 64 -2.79 -1.32 6.36
C ALA A 64 -2.68 -1.20 7.88
N PHE A 65 -1.75 -1.94 8.49
CA PHE A 65 -1.50 -1.87 9.93
C PHE A 65 -1.03 -0.49 10.36
N LEU A 66 -0.02 0.07 9.70
CA LEU A 66 0.45 1.43 9.98
C LEU A 66 -0.67 2.46 9.83
N THR A 67 -1.49 2.35 8.77
CA THR A 67 -2.60 3.28 8.54
C THR A 67 -3.67 3.16 9.63
N LEU A 68 -3.98 1.93 10.09
CA LEU A 68 -4.88 1.71 11.21
C LEU A 68 -4.39 2.45 12.46
N LEU A 69 -3.13 2.26 12.87
CA LEU A 69 -2.58 2.93 14.05
C LEU A 69 -2.67 4.47 13.91
N HIS A 70 -2.26 5.00 12.74
CA HIS A 70 -2.27 6.45 12.50
C HIS A 70 -3.69 7.03 12.37
N SER A 71 -4.68 6.23 11.95
CA SER A 71 -6.08 6.66 11.89
C SER A 71 -6.61 7.03 13.28
N GLU A 72 -6.25 6.23 14.29
CA GLU A 72 -6.62 6.48 15.69
C GLU A 72 -5.88 7.67 16.27
N GLU A 73 -4.57 7.78 16.04
CA GLU A 73 -3.75 8.91 16.49
C GLU A 73 -4.26 10.25 15.94
N THR A 74 -4.69 10.26 14.69
CA THR A 74 -5.18 11.46 13.99
C THR A 74 -6.69 11.67 14.14
N GLY A 75 -7.42 10.71 14.72
CA GLY A 75 -8.88 10.71 14.82
C GLY A 75 -9.58 10.74 13.46
N LYS A 76 -8.97 10.17 12.42
CA LYS A 76 -9.58 10.03 11.09
C LYS A 76 -10.31 8.70 11.01
N THR A 77 -11.47 8.69 10.33
CA THR A 77 -12.16 7.45 9.96
C THR A 77 -11.68 7.01 8.59
N VAL A 78 -11.25 5.75 8.46
CA VAL A 78 -10.65 5.19 7.25
C VAL A 78 -11.48 4.02 6.75
N HIS A 79 -11.91 4.10 5.50
CA HIS A 79 -12.44 2.97 4.73
C HIS A 79 -11.33 2.47 3.81
N TYR A 80 -10.60 1.47 4.30
CA TYR A 80 -9.42 0.92 3.65
C TYR A 80 -9.82 -0.22 2.70
N THR A 81 -9.59 -0.03 1.41
CA THR A 81 -9.76 -1.08 0.40
C THR A 81 -8.39 -1.51 -0.10
N THR A 82 -8.15 -2.81 -0.19
CA THR A 82 -6.89 -3.35 -0.72
C THR A 82 -7.15 -4.43 -1.75
N LEU A 83 -6.38 -4.40 -2.84
CA LEU A 83 -6.47 -5.34 -3.95
C LEU A 83 -5.26 -6.26 -3.92
N GLU A 84 -5.49 -7.56 -3.83
CA GLU A 84 -4.42 -8.55 -3.75
C GLU A 84 -4.75 -9.79 -4.56
N LYS A 85 -3.81 -10.22 -5.40
CA LYS A 85 -3.98 -11.39 -6.26
C LYS A 85 -3.56 -12.68 -5.55
N TYR A 86 -2.52 -12.60 -4.71
CA TYR A 86 -1.89 -13.74 -4.06
C TYR A 86 -1.69 -13.49 -2.56
N PRO A 87 -2.76 -13.56 -1.75
CA PRO A 87 -2.67 -13.37 -0.30
C PRO A 87 -1.67 -14.33 0.35
N LEU A 88 -0.93 -13.84 1.35
CA LEU A 88 -0.08 -14.68 2.17
C LEU A 88 -0.91 -15.67 2.99
N GLY A 89 -0.37 -16.88 3.19
CA GLY A 89 -0.95 -17.85 4.11
C GLY A 89 -0.72 -17.44 5.57
N MET A 90 -1.66 -17.77 6.46
CA MET A 90 -1.60 -17.41 7.88
C MET A 90 -0.35 -17.94 8.60
N GLU A 91 0.23 -19.05 8.15
CA GLU A 91 1.52 -19.54 8.66
C GLU A 91 2.63 -18.51 8.45
N ARG A 92 2.76 -17.98 7.23
CA ARG A 92 3.74 -16.95 6.90
C ARG A 92 3.47 -15.64 7.63
N VAL A 93 2.21 -15.26 7.76
CA VAL A 93 1.82 -14.03 8.48
C VAL A 93 2.29 -14.08 9.94
N ARG A 94 2.14 -15.22 10.62
CA ARG A 94 2.56 -15.38 12.03
C ARG A 94 4.06 -15.28 12.24
N GLU A 95 4.87 -15.47 11.20
CA GLU A 95 6.32 -15.27 11.28
C GLU A 95 6.72 -13.79 11.19
N LEU A 96 5.85 -12.92 10.69
CA LEU A 96 6.14 -11.49 10.57
C LEU A 96 6.14 -10.83 11.96
N ASN A 97 7.11 -9.95 12.18
CA ASN A 97 7.35 -9.32 13.49
C ASN A 97 6.76 -7.90 13.61
N TYR A 98 5.91 -7.47 12.68
CA TYR A 98 5.40 -6.09 12.68
C TYR A 98 4.55 -5.75 13.90
N GLY A 99 3.67 -6.65 14.33
CA GLY A 99 2.86 -6.46 15.53
C GLY A 99 3.72 -6.22 16.77
N ASP A 100 4.73 -7.08 17.00
CA ASP A 100 5.63 -6.97 18.14
C ASP A 100 6.55 -5.74 18.06
N LEU A 101 7.00 -5.33 16.87
CA LEU A 101 7.89 -4.18 16.72
C LEU A 101 7.18 -2.83 16.77
N ILE A 102 6.01 -2.71 16.14
CA ILE A 102 5.34 -1.42 15.93
C ILE A 102 4.41 -1.10 17.09
N ALA A 103 3.61 -2.07 17.52
CA ALA A 103 2.62 -1.89 18.58
C ALA A 103 2.47 -3.16 19.43
N PRO A 104 3.47 -3.52 20.25
CA PRO A 104 3.48 -4.79 20.98
C PRO A 104 2.27 -5.03 21.89
N THR A 105 1.63 -3.96 22.38
CA THR A 105 0.40 -4.04 23.20
C THR A 105 -0.88 -4.23 22.39
N ARG A 106 -0.78 -4.18 21.05
CA ARG A 106 -1.91 -4.29 20.11
C ARG A 106 -1.57 -5.12 18.88
N LYS A 107 -0.65 -6.07 19.03
CA LYS A 107 -0.17 -6.92 17.94
C LYS A 107 -1.28 -7.81 17.37
N GLU A 108 -2.33 -8.05 18.14
CA GLU A 108 -3.52 -8.78 17.76
C GLU A 108 -4.24 -8.09 16.58
N LEU A 109 -4.24 -6.75 16.54
CA LEU A 109 -4.81 -5.99 15.42
C LEU A 109 -4.13 -6.33 14.08
N PHE A 110 -2.82 -6.61 14.09
CA PHE A 110 -2.13 -7.05 12.89
C PHE A 110 -2.67 -8.40 12.40
N MET A 111 -2.94 -9.32 13.32
CA MET A 111 -3.54 -10.63 12.99
C MET A 111 -4.99 -10.48 12.51
N GLU A 112 -5.78 -9.62 13.14
CA GLU A 112 -7.17 -9.33 12.75
C GLU A 112 -7.27 -8.82 11.31
N LEU A 113 -6.34 -7.98 10.85
CA LEU A 113 -6.27 -7.53 9.45
C LEU A 113 -6.15 -8.71 8.48
N HIS A 114 -5.35 -9.72 8.83
CA HIS A 114 -5.15 -10.90 8.00
C HIS A 114 -6.30 -11.91 8.09
N GLU A 115 -6.91 -12.04 9.27
CA GLU A 115 -8.05 -12.94 9.52
C GLU A 115 -9.38 -12.42 8.95
N ALA A 116 -9.50 -11.10 8.74
CA ALA A 116 -10.67 -10.48 8.13
C ALA A 116 -11.08 -11.21 6.81
N PRO A 117 -12.37 -11.52 6.61
CA PRO A 117 -12.83 -12.15 5.37
C PRO A 117 -12.52 -11.31 4.13
N TRP A 118 -12.36 -11.99 2.99
CA TRP A 118 -12.22 -11.36 1.68
C TRP A 118 -13.61 -11.07 1.09
N GLY A 119 -13.75 -9.94 0.40
CA GLY A 119 -14.98 -9.52 -0.28
C GLY A 119 -15.95 -8.71 0.57
N GLU A 120 -15.74 -8.64 1.88
CA GLU A 120 -16.64 -8.01 2.84
C GLU A 120 -15.98 -6.81 3.54
N TRP A 121 -16.81 -5.88 4.03
CA TRP A 121 -16.36 -4.81 4.91
C TRP A 121 -16.32 -5.33 6.35
N VAL A 122 -15.17 -5.15 7.00
CA VAL A 122 -14.94 -5.53 8.39
C VAL A 122 -14.55 -4.29 9.17
N GLU A 123 -15.24 -4.01 10.27
CA GLU A 123 -14.81 -3.01 11.24
C GLU A 123 -13.74 -3.63 12.13
N VAL A 124 -12.50 -3.15 12.03
CA VAL A 124 -11.37 -3.62 12.84
C VAL A 124 -11.26 -2.75 14.10
N THR A 125 -11.43 -1.44 13.93
CA THR A 125 -11.58 -0.47 15.03
C THR A 125 -12.64 0.57 14.66
N PRO A 126 -13.16 1.37 15.61
CA PRO A 126 -14.13 2.42 15.29
C PRO A 126 -13.65 3.46 14.27
N GLN A 127 -12.32 3.60 14.10
CA GLN A 127 -11.69 4.49 13.13
C GLN A 127 -11.27 3.79 11.84
N PHE A 128 -11.31 2.45 11.77
CA PHE A 128 -10.74 1.71 10.65
C PHE A 128 -11.62 0.53 10.22
N ARG A 129 -12.15 0.64 8.99
CA ARG A 129 -12.85 -0.44 8.29
C ARG A 129 -11.99 -0.95 7.15
N LEU A 130 -11.94 -2.26 6.97
CA LEU A 130 -11.14 -2.93 5.95
C LEU A 130 -12.04 -3.70 4.98
N LYS A 131 -11.77 -3.57 3.69
CA LYS A 131 -12.26 -4.46 2.63
C LYS A 131 -11.09 -5.00 1.83
N LYS A 132 -10.84 -6.31 1.97
CA LYS A 132 -9.84 -7.00 1.16
C LYS A 132 -10.50 -7.62 -0.06
N VAL A 133 -10.00 -7.36 -1.25
CA VAL A 133 -10.57 -7.89 -2.50
C VAL A 133 -9.53 -8.74 -3.21
N ARG A 134 -9.89 -10.00 -3.52
CA ARG A 134 -9.04 -10.88 -4.32
C ARG A 134 -9.17 -10.49 -5.78
N GLN A 135 -8.26 -9.66 -6.26
CA GLN A 135 -8.34 -9.06 -7.58
C GLN A 135 -7.01 -9.13 -8.30
N ASP A 136 -7.05 -9.52 -9.57
CA ASP A 136 -5.94 -9.24 -10.49
C ASP A 136 -6.05 -7.78 -10.93
N VAL A 137 -5.12 -6.96 -10.45
CA VAL A 137 -5.11 -5.51 -10.70
C VAL A 137 -4.91 -5.20 -12.19
N THR A 138 -4.30 -6.12 -12.96
CA THR A 138 -4.20 -5.96 -14.43
C THR A 138 -5.56 -5.99 -15.14
N ARG A 139 -6.62 -6.41 -14.44
CA ARG A 139 -8.02 -6.47 -14.90
C ARG A 139 -8.93 -5.55 -14.08
N LEU A 140 -8.48 -4.32 -13.83
CA LEU A 140 -9.16 -3.38 -12.94
C LEU A 140 -10.56 -2.95 -13.43
N GLU A 141 -10.94 -3.21 -14.69
CA GLU A 141 -12.31 -3.04 -15.20
C GLU A 141 -13.39 -3.76 -14.38
N GLU A 142 -13.03 -4.86 -13.74
CA GLU A 142 -13.95 -5.67 -12.91
C GLU A 142 -14.13 -5.06 -11.51
N PHE A 143 -13.22 -4.18 -11.09
CA PHE A 143 -13.27 -3.53 -9.80
C PHE A 143 -14.08 -2.23 -9.88
N GLN A 144 -15.32 -2.30 -9.39
CA GLN A 144 -16.27 -1.18 -9.39
C GLN A 144 -16.62 -0.80 -7.95
N PRO A 145 -15.80 0.05 -7.29
CA PRO A 145 -16.10 0.54 -5.96
C PRO A 145 -17.24 1.57 -6.01
N ASP A 146 -18.00 1.66 -4.92
CA ASP A 146 -19.10 2.62 -4.77
C ASP A 146 -18.62 4.07 -4.55
N THR A 147 -17.36 4.24 -4.19
CA THR A 147 -16.74 5.53 -3.86
C THR A 147 -15.43 5.73 -4.61
N ARG A 148 -15.02 7.00 -4.74
CA ARG A 148 -13.69 7.37 -5.22
C ARG A 148 -12.70 7.43 -4.05
N PHE A 149 -11.43 7.31 -4.37
CA PHE A 149 -10.37 7.24 -3.37
C PHE A 149 -9.66 8.58 -3.17
N ASP A 150 -9.50 8.95 -1.90
CA ASP A 150 -8.83 10.15 -1.43
C ASP A 150 -7.31 9.93 -1.32
N VAL A 151 -6.92 8.69 -1.04
CA VAL A 151 -5.52 8.28 -0.92
C VAL A 151 -5.35 6.97 -1.67
N ILE A 152 -4.28 6.87 -2.46
CA ILE A 152 -3.93 5.65 -3.19
C ILE A 152 -2.49 5.28 -2.88
N TYR A 153 -2.30 4.10 -2.30
CA TYR A 153 -0.98 3.49 -2.16
C TYR A 153 -0.76 2.58 -3.36
N PHE A 154 0.17 2.97 -4.23
CA PHE A 154 0.58 2.14 -5.34
C PHE A 154 1.86 1.37 -4.97
N ASP A 155 1.67 0.20 -4.36
CA ASP A 155 2.72 -0.64 -3.77
C ASP A 155 2.87 -1.99 -4.50
N ALA A 156 3.04 -1.90 -5.82
CA ALA A 156 3.35 -3.05 -6.65
C ALA A 156 4.87 -3.33 -6.69
N PHE A 157 5.26 -4.55 -7.07
CA PHE A 157 6.66 -4.85 -7.40
C PHE A 157 7.18 -3.94 -8.53
N ALA A 158 8.49 -3.73 -8.55
CA ALA A 158 9.13 -2.74 -9.41
C ALA A 158 8.81 -2.97 -10.90
N PRO A 159 8.81 -1.92 -11.75
CA PRO A 159 8.42 -2.06 -13.15
C PRO A 159 9.28 -3.02 -13.98
N GLU A 160 10.51 -3.30 -13.57
CA GLU A 160 11.35 -4.34 -14.19
C GLU A 160 10.85 -5.76 -13.89
N LYS A 161 10.20 -5.94 -12.75
CA LYS A 161 9.77 -7.25 -12.23
C LYS A 161 8.33 -7.57 -12.62
N GLN A 162 7.47 -6.56 -12.63
CA GLN A 162 6.06 -6.68 -13.02
C GLN A 162 5.62 -5.53 -13.93
N PRO A 163 6.16 -5.41 -15.15
CA PRO A 163 5.84 -4.30 -16.07
C PRO A 163 4.34 -4.17 -16.38
N GLU A 164 3.58 -5.27 -16.31
CA GLU A 164 2.14 -5.31 -16.49
C GLU A 164 1.36 -4.48 -15.44
N MET A 165 1.96 -4.22 -14.28
CA MET A 165 1.42 -3.35 -13.24
C MET A 165 1.72 -1.87 -13.51
N TRP A 166 2.46 -1.53 -14.57
CA TRP A 166 2.93 -0.16 -14.81
C TRP A 166 2.59 0.32 -16.22
N THR A 167 1.33 0.14 -16.62
CA THR A 167 0.81 0.49 -17.95
C THR A 167 -0.04 1.76 -17.90
N SER A 168 -0.13 2.47 -19.03
CA SER A 168 -1.00 3.66 -19.14
C SER A 168 -2.45 3.31 -18.82
N ASP A 169 -2.97 2.25 -19.45
CA ASP A 169 -4.34 1.77 -19.25
C ASP A 169 -4.67 1.52 -17.77
N LEU A 170 -3.75 0.94 -17.00
CA LEU A 170 -3.97 0.72 -15.58
C LEU A 170 -4.03 2.04 -14.81
N PHE A 171 -3.08 2.94 -15.04
CA PHE A 171 -3.05 4.22 -14.34
C PHE A 171 -4.19 5.16 -14.77
N GLU A 172 -4.70 5.06 -15.99
CA GLU A 172 -5.90 5.77 -16.45
C GLU A 172 -7.14 5.30 -15.68
N ARG A 173 -7.25 3.99 -15.43
CA ARG A 173 -8.32 3.44 -14.57
C ARG A 173 -8.17 3.90 -13.13
N ILE A 174 -6.96 3.86 -12.56
CA ILE A 174 -6.68 4.38 -11.21
C ILE A 174 -7.03 5.87 -11.11
N HIS A 175 -6.73 6.65 -12.15
CA HIS A 175 -7.12 8.06 -12.25
C HIS A 175 -8.64 8.25 -12.29
N ALA A 176 -9.38 7.36 -12.97
CA ALA A 176 -10.85 7.39 -12.95
C ALA A 176 -11.45 7.05 -11.57
N LEU A 177 -10.77 6.20 -10.79
CA LEU A 177 -11.14 5.86 -9.41
C LEU A 177 -10.73 6.94 -8.39
N SER A 178 -9.92 7.91 -8.79
CA SER A 178 -9.38 8.94 -7.91
C SER A 178 -10.38 10.07 -7.64
N ASP A 179 -10.49 10.49 -6.38
CA ASP A 179 -11.15 11.74 -6.00
C ASP A 179 -10.39 12.96 -6.57
N PRO A 180 -11.05 14.11 -6.84
CA PRO A 180 -10.35 15.32 -7.26
C PRO A 180 -9.24 15.79 -6.31
N SER A 181 -9.30 15.44 -5.01
CA SER A 181 -8.23 15.75 -4.06
C SER A 181 -7.30 14.57 -3.77
N VAL A 182 -7.22 13.59 -4.69
CA VAL A 182 -6.44 12.36 -4.46
C VAL A 182 -4.98 12.64 -4.15
N ILE A 183 -4.42 11.82 -3.27
CA ILE A 183 -2.98 11.72 -3.05
C ILE A 183 -2.55 10.29 -3.36
N LEU A 184 -1.87 10.11 -4.48
CA LEU A 184 -1.27 8.84 -4.86
C LEU A 184 0.21 8.85 -4.51
N THR A 185 0.69 7.82 -3.81
CA THR A 185 2.13 7.65 -3.53
C THR A 185 2.65 6.30 -3.99
N THR A 186 3.92 6.29 -4.38
CA THR A 186 4.67 5.08 -4.69
C THR A 186 6.15 5.28 -4.42
N TYR A 187 6.84 4.21 -4.03
CA TYR A 187 8.29 4.23 -3.86
C TYR A 187 9.02 4.37 -5.21
N CYS A 188 8.36 4.02 -6.33
CA CYS A 188 8.95 4.03 -7.66
C CYS A 188 9.20 5.46 -8.15
N ALA A 189 10.45 5.80 -8.49
CA ALA A 189 10.84 7.14 -8.96
C ALA A 189 11.30 7.18 -10.43
N LYS A 190 10.95 6.17 -11.22
CA LYS A 190 11.39 6.10 -12.62
C LYS A 190 10.84 7.26 -13.44
N GLY A 191 11.70 7.84 -14.27
CA GLY A 191 11.32 8.94 -15.16
C GLY A 191 10.24 8.57 -16.18
N THR A 192 10.18 7.31 -16.63
CA THR A 192 9.11 6.80 -17.51
C THR A 192 7.76 6.80 -16.82
N ILE A 193 7.68 6.29 -15.59
CA ILE A 193 6.45 6.26 -14.80
C ILE A 193 5.97 7.68 -14.46
N ARG A 194 6.89 8.57 -14.09
CA ARG A 194 6.56 9.98 -13.87
C ARG A 194 5.92 10.62 -15.11
N ARG A 195 6.51 10.44 -16.30
CA ARG A 195 5.96 11.02 -17.53
C ARG A 195 4.58 10.46 -17.86
N MET A 196 4.40 9.15 -17.72
CA MET A 196 3.10 8.49 -17.91
C MET A 196 2.03 9.08 -16.99
N LEU A 197 2.32 9.20 -15.69
CA LEU A 197 1.37 9.81 -14.74
C LEU A 197 1.03 11.27 -15.12
N GLN A 198 2.00 12.04 -15.60
CA GLN A 198 1.78 13.41 -16.08
C GLN A 198 0.91 13.46 -17.34
N GLU A 199 1.14 12.55 -18.30
CA GLU A 199 0.35 12.42 -19.53
C GLU A 199 -1.10 12.04 -19.25
N ILE A 200 -1.35 11.22 -18.23
CA ILE A 200 -2.70 10.83 -17.77
C ILE A 200 -3.45 12.00 -17.12
N GLY A 201 -2.72 13.01 -16.64
CA GLY A 201 -3.29 14.24 -16.07
C GLY A 201 -3.01 14.45 -14.59
N TYR A 202 -2.15 13.65 -13.97
CA TYR A 202 -1.69 13.94 -12.61
C TYR A 202 -0.66 15.08 -12.60
N HIS A 203 -0.72 15.92 -11.55
CA HIS A 203 0.41 16.71 -11.11
C HIS A 203 1.37 15.82 -10.32
N VAL A 204 2.59 15.62 -10.82
CA VAL A 204 3.56 14.68 -10.22
C VAL A 204 4.79 15.41 -9.71
N GLU A 205 5.09 15.22 -8.44
CA GLU A 205 6.29 15.72 -7.78
C GLU A 205 7.24 14.59 -7.41
N ARG A 206 8.53 14.93 -7.32
CA ARG A 206 9.55 14.03 -6.76
C ARG A 206 9.82 14.47 -5.33
N LEU A 207 9.74 13.52 -4.42
CA LEU A 207 10.06 13.75 -3.02
C LEU A 207 11.36 13.00 -2.68
N PRO A 208 12.09 13.42 -1.63
CA PRO A 208 13.19 12.63 -1.10
C PRO A 208 12.73 11.20 -0.80
N GLY A 209 13.50 10.20 -1.26
CA GLY A 209 13.17 8.79 -1.06
C GLY A 209 13.39 8.33 0.39
N PRO A 210 12.88 7.13 0.75
CA PRO A 210 13.21 6.46 2.00
C PRO A 210 14.70 6.04 2.05
N PRO A 211 15.22 5.58 3.21
CA PRO A 211 16.58 5.06 3.32
C PRO A 211 16.95 4.09 2.18
N GLY A 212 18.05 4.38 1.49
CA GLY A 212 18.53 3.61 0.34
C GLY A 212 17.96 4.00 -1.03
N LYS A 213 16.94 4.88 -1.09
CA LYS A 213 16.38 5.40 -2.36
C LYS A 213 16.54 6.93 -2.41
N ARG A 214 16.91 7.46 -3.58
CA ARG A 214 17.13 8.92 -3.74
C ARG A 214 15.82 9.71 -3.80
N GLU A 215 14.87 9.20 -4.56
CA GLU A 215 13.60 9.86 -4.85
C GLU A 215 12.47 8.85 -4.70
N MET A 216 11.26 9.37 -4.49
CA MET A 216 9.96 8.69 -4.61
C MET A 216 8.98 9.62 -5.34
N LEU A 217 7.81 9.11 -5.75
CA LEU A 217 6.79 9.92 -6.41
C LEU A 217 5.56 10.12 -5.51
N ARG A 218 5.02 11.34 -5.59
CA ARG A 218 3.68 11.67 -5.17
C ARG A 218 2.95 12.31 -6.35
N ALA A 219 1.71 11.91 -6.57
CA ALA A 219 0.86 12.40 -7.63
C ALA A 219 -0.45 12.91 -7.03
N THR A 220 -0.89 14.09 -7.48
CA THR A 220 -2.16 14.71 -7.12
C THR A 220 -2.92 15.10 -8.38
N ARG A 221 -4.21 15.38 -8.26
CA ARG A 221 -5.04 15.86 -9.38
C ARG A 221 -5.30 17.36 -9.30
#